data_AF-A0A5J4PFE8-F1
#
_entry.id   AF-A0A5J4PFE8-F1
#
_cell.length_a   1.000
_cell.length_b   1.000
_cell.length_c   1.000
_cell.angle_alpha   90.00
_cell.angle_beta   90.00
_cell.angle_gamma   90.00
#
_symmetry.space_group_name_H-M   'P 1'
#
loop_
_entity.id
_entity.type
_entity.pdbx_description
1 polymer ?
#
loop_
_entity_poly.entity_id
_entity_poly.type
_entity_poly.pdbx_seq_one_letter_code
_entity_poly.pdbx_strand_id
1 'polypeptide(L)'
;SITFKINIMITPDDKKQLAEKGISEAQITEQLSCFQKGFPYLKLEATASTQKGILALTADEQQRYLSAWYDYTQTGKRIMKFVPASGAASRMFKDLFEFLEVDYDVPATKFEQTFFTSINNFAFYEDLNEACVSIEGKDIASLIAEGKYKAIVSALLDVSGLNYGFLPKGLLKFHKYENRTRTSVEEHLVEGALYATGKTKEVNIHFTVSAEHYELFKTLIAEKTADYTKRYGVDYDISFSKQKSSTDTIAAGADNTPFRDNDRLVFR
;
A
#
# COMPACT_ATOMS: atom_id res chain seq x y z
N SER A 1 8.16 41.78 -1.89
CA SER A 1 8.06 40.43 -1.31
C SER A 1 7.30 40.49 0.00
N ILE A 2 6.03 40.07 0.00
CA ILE A 2 5.24 39.99 1.24
C ILE A 2 5.55 38.63 1.86
N THR A 3 6.39 38.61 2.89
CA THR A 3 6.63 37.43 3.72
C THR A 3 5.40 37.24 4.59
N PHE A 4 4.43 36.44 4.13
CA PHE A 4 3.36 35.95 4.99
C PHE A 4 4.00 35.06 6.06
N LYS A 5 4.17 35.60 7.27
CA LYS A 5 4.48 34.79 8.45
C LYS A 5 3.19 34.04 8.80
N ILE A 6 3.17 32.74 8.48
CA ILE A 6 2.17 31.83 9.03
C ILE A 6 2.41 31.85 10.54
N ASN A 7 1.48 32.39 11.33
CA ASN A 7 1.59 32.39 12.79
C ASN A 7 1.15 31.01 13.28
N ILE A 8 1.99 30.00 13.04
CA ILE A 8 1.79 28.65 13.53
C ILE A 8 2.08 28.69 15.03
N MET A 9 1.05 28.48 15.85
CA MET A 9 1.27 28.30 17.28
C MET A 9 1.87 26.90 17.50
N ILE A 10 3.20 26.82 17.40
CA ILE A 10 3.98 25.63 17.77
C ILE A 10 4.24 25.67 19.27
N THR A 11 3.65 24.74 19.99
CA THR A 11 3.81 24.58 21.44
C THR A 11 5.16 23.90 21.78
N PRO A 12 5.62 23.94 23.04
CA PRO A 12 6.79 23.17 23.47
C PRO A 12 6.67 21.66 23.21
N ASP A 13 5.47 21.10 23.38
CA ASP A 13 5.21 19.68 23.13
C ASP A 13 5.29 19.36 21.63
N ASP A 14 4.86 20.27 20.76
CA ASP A 14 5.03 20.13 19.31
C ASP A 14 6.51 20.12 18.93
N LYS A 15 7.34 20.99 19.52
CA LYS A 15 8.79 21.00 19.27
C LYS A 15 9.43 19.67 19.66
N LYS A 16 8.99 19.07 20.77
CA LYS A 16 9.44 17.75 21.20
C LYS A 16 9.02 16.67 20.21
N GLN A 17 7.75 16.66 19.79
CA GLN A 17 7.25 15.72 18.79
C GLN A 17 7.99 15.85 17.45
N LEU A 18 8.24 17.08 16.98
CA LEU A 18 9.00 17.36 15.76
C LEU A 18 10.45 16.88 15.86
N ALA A 19 11.11 17.12 17.00
CA ALA A 19 12.47 16.63 17.24
C ALA A 19 12.53 15.09 17.26
N GLU A 20 11.58 14.42 17.90
CA GLU A 20 11.47 12.96 17.91
C GLU A 20 11.27 12.39 16.48
N LYS A 21 10.51 13.09 15.64
CA LYS A 21 10.30 12.68 14.23
C LYS A 21 11.43 13.08 13.30
N GLY A 22 12.34 13.98 13.71
CA GLY A 22 13.38 14.55 12.86
C GLY A 22 12.84 15.54 11.82
N ILE A 23 11.75 16.22 12.12
CA ILE A 23 11.13 17.25 11.28
C ILE A 23 11.44 18.62 11.87
N SER A 24 11.88 19.57 11.04
CA SER A 24 12.14 20.95 11.46
C SER A 24 10.89 21.83 11.36
N GLU A 25 10.80 22.88 12.18
CA GLU A 25 9.73 23.90 12.08
C GLU A 25 9.67 24.56 10.69
N ALA A 26 10.82 24.68 10.03
CA ALA A 26 10.92 25.20 8.66
C ALA A 26 10.20 24.29 7.66
N GLN A 27 10.38 22.96 7.77
CA GLN A 27 9.67 21.99 6.92
C GLN A 27 8.16 22.05 7.14
N ILE A 28 7.69 22.21 8.38
CA ILE A 28 6.26 22.39 8.67
C ILE A 28 5.71 23.66 8.01
N THR A 29 6.45 24.77 8.14
CA THR A 29 6.06 26.04 7.54
C THR A 29 5.98 25.94 6.01
N GLU A 30 6.91 25.23 5.39
CA GLU A 30 6.91 24.98 3.95
C GLU A 30 5.72 24.11 3.52
N GLN A 31 5.47 22.99 4.21
CA GLN A 31 4.32 22.11 3.94
C GLN A 31 2.99 22.86 3.99
N LEU A 32 2.76 23.66 5.05
CA LEU A 32 1.55 24.47 5.18
C LEU A 32 1.46 25.57 4.12
N SER A 33 2.60 26.17 3.76
CA SER A 33 2.63 27.16 2.67
C SER A 33 2.23 26.54 1.33
N CYS A 34 2.61 25.28 1.07
CA CYS A 34 2.19 24.55 -0.12
C CYS A 34 0.69 24.28 -0.14
N PHE A 35 0.06 23.96 1.01
CA PHE A 35 -1.39 23.79 1.07
C PHE A 35 -2.14 25.09 0.77
N GLN A 36 -1.67 26.22 1.29
CA GLN A 36 -2.29 27.53 1.04
C GLN A 36 -2.11 28.04 -0.40
N LYS A 37 -0.89 27.96 -0.93
CA LYS A 37 -0.57 28.44 -2.28
C LYS A 37 -1.10 27.51 -3.37
N GLY A 38 -1.41 26.28 -2.99
CA GLY A 38 -1.60 25.18 -3.93
C GLY A 38 -0.29 24.77 -4.60
N PHE A 39 -0.33 23.65 -5.30
CA PHE A 39 0.75 23.22 -6.17
C PHE A 39 0.50 23.75 -7.58
N PRO A 40 1.52 24.27 -8.28
CA PRO A 40 1.34 24.64 -9.67
C PRO A 40 0.90 23.40 -10.45
N TYR A 41 -0.10 23.55 -11.32
CA TYR A 41 -0.52 22.45 -12.18
C TYR A 41 0.66 21.97 -13.02
N LEU A 42 0.87 20.66 -13.02
CA LEU A 42 1.84 20.05 -13.90
C LEU A 42 1.40 20.33 -15.35
N LYS A 43 2.25 21.00 -16.13
CA LYS A 43 2.00 21.18 -17.55
C LYS A 43 2.19 19.83 -18.23
N LEU A 44 1.07 19.20 -18.59
CA LEU A 44 1.08 17.95 -19.35
C LEU A 44 1.58 18.26 -20.77
N GLU A 45 2.66 17.62 -21.19
CA GLU A 45 3.19 17.79 -22.55
C GLU A 45 2.34 17.01 -23.56
N ALA A 46 2.13 15.72 -23.30
CA ALA A 46 1.30 14.81 -24.09
C ALA A 46 1.00 13.55 -23.26
N THR A 47 0.02 12.77 -23.71
CA THR A 47 -0.15 11.39 -23.22
C THR A 47 1.04 10.54 -23.62
N ALA A 48 1.50 9.66 -22.71
CA ALA A 48 2.57 8.73 -23.02
C ALA A 48 2.17 7.82 -24.20
N SER A 49 2.99 7.75 -25.25
CA SER A 49 2.81 6.89 -26.42
C SER A 49 4.15 6.34 -26.88
N THR A 50 4.13 5.42 -27.85
CA THR A 50 5.36 4.92 -28.47
C THR A 50 6.17 6.01 -29.19
N GLN A 51 5.53 7.13 -29.53
CA GLN A 51 6.18 8.33 -30.06
C GLN A 51 6.52 9.38 -28.97
N LYS A 52 5.99 9.20 -27.75
CA LYS A 52 6.07 10.14 -26.63
C LYS A 52 6.36 9.39 -25.32
N GLY A 53 7.62 8.99 -25.13
CA GLY A 53 8.13 8.53 -23.84
C GLY A 53 7.98 7.03 -23.54
N ILE A 54 7.26 6.24 -24.34
CA ILE A 54 7.24 4.77 -24.22
C ILE A 54 8.20 4.18 -25.25
N LEU A 55 9.25 3.49 -24.77
CA LEU A 55 10.17 2.76 -25.63
C LEU A 55 9.52 1.44 -26.10
N ALA A 56 9.25 1.32 -27.40
CA ALA A 56 8.77 0.08 -28.01
C ALA A 56 9.94 -0.68 -28.65
N LEU A 57 10.31 -1.81 -28.05
CA LEU A 57 11.45 -2.61 -28.48
C LEU A 57 11.09 -3.55 -29.63
N THR A 58 11.95 -3.61 -30.64
CA THR A 58 11.94 -4.64 -31.69
C THR A 58 12.27 -6.02 -31.11
N ALA A 59 11.94 -7.09 -31.84
CA ALA A 59 12.26 -8.46 -31.42
C ALA A 59 13.77 -8.66 -31.19
N ASP A 60 14.62 -8.08 -32.05
CA ASP A 60 16.07 -8.17 -31.94
C ASP A 60 16.60 -7.44 -30.70
N GLU A 61 16.02 -6.27 -30.37
CA GLU A 61 16.37 -5.53 -29.15
C GLU A 61 15.94 -6.27 -27.89
N GLN A 62 14.74 -6.86 -27.89
CA GLN A 62 14.27 -7.69 -26.77
C GLN A 62 15.23 -8.87 -26.54
N GLN A 63 15.58 -9.60 -27.60
CA GLN A 63 16.55 -10.70 -27.54
C GLN A 63 17.89 -10.22 -26.99
N ARG A 64 18.39 -9.07 -27.47
CA ARG A 64 19.65 -8.48 -27.01
C ARG A 64 19.62 -8.17 -25.51
N TYR A 65 18.55 -7.56 -25.00
CA TYR A 65 18.45 -7.23 -23.58
C TYR A 65 18.27 -8.46 -22.70
N LEU A 66 17.51 -9.46 -23.16
CA LEU A 66 17.37 -10.73 -22.45
C LEU A 66 18.71 -11.47 -22.35
N SER A 67 19.49 -11.51 -23.44
CA SER A 67 20.84 -12.07 -23.41
C SER A 67 21.76 -11.31 -22.46
N ALA A 68 21.73 -9.97 -22.49
CA ALA A 68 22.54 -9.15 -21.58
C ALA A 68 22.17 -9.38 -20.11
N TRP A 69 20.88 -9.52 -19.81
CA TRP A 69 20.41 -9.86 -18.46
C TRP A 69 20.86 -11.26 -18.05
N TYR A 70 20.69 -12.24 -18.94
CA TYR A 70 21.14 -13.61 -18.69
C TYR A 70 22.63 -13.64 -18.36
N ASP A 71 23.48 -13.03 -19.19
CA ASP A 71 24.92 -12.95 -18.97
C ASP A 71 25.25 -12.29 -17.62
N TYR A 72 24.53 -11.21 -17.27
CA TYR A 72 24.68 -10.55 -15.97
C TYR A 72 24.34 -11.48 -14.80
N THR A 73 23.27 -12.27 -14.91
CA THR A 73 22.87 -13.24 -13.86
C THR A 73 23.88 -14.38 -13.69
N GLN A 74 24.71 -14.67 -14.69
CA GLN A 74 25.78 -15.67 -14.61
C GLN A 74 27.05 -15.15 -13.91
N THR A 75 27.12 -13.85 -13.60
CA THR A 75 28.24 -13.26 -12.84
C THR A 75 28.13 -13.55 -11.34
N GLY A 76 29.18 -13.22 -10.58
CA GLY A 76 29.16 -13.26 -9.11
C GLY A 76 28.53 -12.01 -8.46
N LYS A 77 27.74 -11.22 -9.20
CA LYS A 77 27.12 -10.00 -8.66
C LYS A 77 25.88 -10.34 -7.84
N ARG A 78 25.66 -9.58 -6.77
CA ARG A 78 24.45 -9.68 -5.93
C ARG A 78 23.32 -8.88 -6.58
N ILE A 79 22.26 -9.57 -6.99
CA ILE A 79 21.05 -8.96 -7.55
C ILE A 79 20.07 -8.70 -6.41
N MET A 80 19.65 -7.45 -6.24
CA MET A 80 18.72 -7.05 -5.18
C MET A 80 17.42 -6.51 -5.78
N LYS A 81 16.30 -7.07 -5.34
CA LYS A 81 14.96 -6.54 -5.59
C LYS A 81 14.59 -5.60 -4.46
N PHE A 82 14.47 -4.31 -4.78
CA PHE A 82 14.02 -3.31 -3.82
C PHE A 82 12.51 -3.12 -3.94
N VAL A 83 11.78 -3.28 -2.83
CA VAL A 83 10.31 -3.30 -2.80
C VAL A 83 9.79 -2.23 -1.83
N PRO A 84 9.16 -1.16 -2.34
CA PRO A 84 8.47 -0.20 -1.49
C PRO A 84 7.12 -0.75 -1.04
N ALA A 85 7.00 -1.11 0.24
CA ALA A 85 5.83 -1.79 0.81
C ALA A 85 5.18 -1.02 1.98
N SER A 86 5.56 0.24 2.21
CA SER A 86 5.01 1.07 3.30
C SER A 86 3.63 1.69 3.01
N GLY A 87 3.10 1.55 1.79
CA GLY A 87 1.86 2.20 1.38
C GLY A 87 0.62 1.64 2.09
N ALA A 88 -0.10 2.51 2.82
CA ALA A 88 -1.40 2.18 3.39
C ALA A 88 -2.44 1.86 2.31
N ALA A 89 -3.32 0.90 2.59
CA ALA A 89 -4.40 0.52 1.68
C ALA A 89 -5.61 1.48 1.75
N SER A 90 -5.70 2.34 2.76
CA SER A 90 -6.87 3.16 3.08
C SER A 90 -7.48 3.92 1.87
N ARG A 91 -6.66 4.50 0.99
CA ARG A 91 -7.18 5.19 -0.22
C ARG A 91 -7.93 4.26 -1.18
N MET A 92 -7.57 2.99 -1.22
CA MET A 92 -8.21 1.99 -2.07
C MET A 92 -9.63 1.65 -1.59
N PHE A 93 -9.89 1.83 -0.29
CA PHE A 93 -11.18 1.55 0.33
C PHE A 93 -11.97 2.81 0.67
N LYS A 94 -11.56 3.99 0.17
CA LYS A 94 -12.17 5.29 0.49
C LYS A 94 -13.69 5.28 0.29
N ASP A 95 -14.15 4.82 -0.86
CA ASP A 95 -15.57 4.80 -1.19
C ASP A 95 -16.36 3.79 -0.31
N LEU A 96 -15.71 2.72 0.17
CA LEU A 96 -16.33 1.79 1.13
C LEU A 96 -16.40 2.37 2.54
N PHE A 97 -15.38 3.11 2.98
CA PHE A 97 -15.46 3.88 4.23
C PHE A 97 -16.58 4.91 4.15
N GLU A 98 -16.70 5.64 3.04
CA GLU A 98 -17.81 6.58 2.83
C GLU A 98 -19.17 5.87 2.86
N PHE A 99 -19.27 4.68 2.28
CA PHE A 99 -20.49 3.86 2.34
C PHE A 99 -20.89 3.43 3.76
N LEU A 100 -19.95 3.30 4.71
CA LEU A 100 -20.30 3.03 6.12
C LEU A 100 -21.00 4.23 6.78
N GLU A 101 -20.62 5.46 6.40
CA GLU A 101 -21.04 6.70 7.05
C GLU A 101 -22.34 7.30 6.49
N VAL A 102 -22.74 6.93 5.27
CA VAL A 102 -23.98 7.45 4.63
C VAL A 102 -25.26 6.83 5.21
N ASP A 103 -26.39 7.52 5.12
CA ASP A 103 -27.65 7.11 5.78
C ASP A 103 -28.38 5.93 5.12
N TYR A 104 -27.93 5.45 3.96
CA TYR A 104 -28.56 4.33 3.26
C TYR A 104 -27.80 3.02 3.49
N ASP A 105 -28.54 1.90 3.54
CA ASP A 105 -27.97 0.57 3.82
C ASP A 105 -27.74 -0.28 2.56
N VAL A 106 -28.27 0.14 1.41
CA VAL A 106 -28.23 -0.60 0.15
C VAL A 106 -27.39 0.15 -0.89
N PRO A 107 -26.52 -0.53 -1.67
CA PRO A 107 -25.68 0.10 -2.69
C PRO A 107 -26.41 1.08 -3.61
N ALA A 108 -26.06 2.37 -3.50
CA ALA A 108 -26.67 3.45 -4.27
C ALA A 108 -25.73 3.97 -5.36
N THR A 109 -24.41 3.97 -5.13
CA THR A 109 -23.45 4.44 -6.14
C THR A 109 -23.06 3.33 -7.11
N LYS A 110 -22.60 3.72 -8.30
CA LYS A 110 -22.05 2.78 -9.29
C LYS A 110 -20.88 1.98 -8.73
N PHE A 111 -20.06 2.60 -7.89
CA PHE A 111 -18.93 1.93 -7.23
C PHE A 111 -19.44 0.81 -6.31
N GLU A 112 -20.33 1.11 -5.37
CA GLU A 112 -20.87 0.11 -4.43
C GLU A 112 -21.55 -1.03 -5.16
N GLN A 113 -22.39 -0.72 -6.15
CA GLN A 113 -23.09 -1.73 -6.95
C GLN A 113 -22.10 -2.64 -7.67
N THR A 114 -21.05 -2.08 -8.27
CA THR A 114 -19.98 -2.85 -8.92
C THR A 114 -19.21 -3.71 -7.92
N PHE A 115 -18.91 -3.18 -6.74
CA PHE A 115 -18.21 -3.91 -5.68
C PHE A 115 -18.99 -5.16 -5.26
N PHE A 116 -20.28 -5.01 -4.90
CA PHE A 116 -21.09 -6.13 -4.43
C PHE A 116 -21.47 -7.12 -5.53
N THR A 117 -21.75 -6.65 -6.75
CA THR A 117 -21.99 -7.57 -7.88
C THR A 117 -20.74 -8.37 -8.26
N SER A 118 -19.55 -7.84 -7.98
CA SER A 118 -18.27 -8.50 -8.26
C SER A 118 -17.65 -9.18 -7.04
N ILE A 119 -18.36 -9.26 -5.89
CA ILE A 119 -17.73 -9.61 -4.61
C ILE A 119 -17.05 -11.00 -4.63
N ASN A 120 -17.65 -11.96 -5.36
CA ASN A 120 -17.13 -13.32 -5.52
C ASN A 120 -15.81 -13.40 -6.33
N ASN A 121 -15.45 -12.33 -7.03
CA ASN A 121 -14.25 -12.27 -7.86
C ASN A 121 -13.00 -11.87 -7.06
N PHE A 122 -13.17 -11.29 -5.87
CA PHE A 122 -12.04 -10.86 -5.07
C PHE A 122 -11.21 -12.03 -4.54
N ALA A 123 -9.90 -11.83 -4.45
CA ALA A 123 -8.97 -12.79 -3.87
C ALA A 123 -9.17 -12.97 -2.36
N PHE A 124 -9.86 -12.06 -1.70
CA PHE A 124 -10.19 -12.13 -0.27
C PHE A 124 -11.61 -12.63 0.00
N TYR A 125 -12.36 -13.08 -1.02
CA TYR A 125 -13.77 -13.44 -0.85
C TYR A 125 -13.99 -14.51 0.23
N GLU A 126 -13.23 -15.61 0.18
CA GLU A 126 -13.38 -16.71 1.15
C GLU A 126 -13.06 -16.23 2.58
N ASP A 127 -11.93 -15.54 2.77
CA ASP A 127 -11.57 -14.96 4.07
C ASP A 127 -12.66 -13.99 4.58
N LEU A 128 -13.21 -13.16 3.70
CA LEU A 128 -14.27 -12.21 4.06
C LEU A 128 -15.56 -12.94 4.42
N ASN A 129 -15.87 -14.02 3.71
CA ASN A 129 -17.04 -14.84 3.97
C ASN A 129 -16.93 -15.53 5.34
N GLU A 130 -15.76 -16.08 5.66
CA GLU A 130 -15.45 -16.63 6.97
C GLU A 130 -15.55 -15.58 8.08
N ALA A 131 -15.04 -14.37 7.84
CA ALA A 131 -15.17 -13.25 8.77
C ALA A 131 -16.65 -12.86 9.00
N CYS A 132 -17.44 -12.77 7.93
CA CYS A 132 -18.88 -12.50 8.02
C CYS A 132 -19.60 -13.59 8.84
N VAL A 133 -19.30 -14.87 8.60
CA VAL A 133 -19.88 -15.97 9.37
C VAL A 133 -19.48 -15.89 10.84
N SER A 134 -18.23 -15.56 11.14
CA SER A 134 -17.75 -15.45 12.52
C SER A 134 -18.38 -14.27 13.28
N ILE A 135 -18.63 -13.14 12.61
CA ILE A 135 -19.10 -11.90 13.25
C ILE A 135 -20.64 -11.86 13.30
N GLU A 136 -21.29 -12.18 12.18
CA GLU A 136 -22.74 -12.03 11.98
C GLU A 136 -23.51 -13.35 12.04
N GLY A 137 -22.80 -14.49 12.06
CA GLY A 137 -23.41 -15.82 11.98
C GLY A 137 -23.96 -16.18 10.60
N LYS A 138 -23.62 -15.40 9.56
CA LYS A 138 -24.17 -15.54 8.21
C LYS A 138 -23.10 -15.33 7.14
N ASP A 139 -23.24 -16.04 6.03
CA ASP A 139 -22.40 -15.86 4.84
C ASP A 139 -22.75 -14.57 4.09
N ILE A 140 -21.85 -14.16 3.18
CA ILE A 140 -22.02 -12.95 2.38
C ILE A 140 -23.32 -12.98 1.57
N ALA A 141 -23.68 -14.12 0.98
CA ALA A 141 -24.88 -14.23 0.15
C ALA A 141 -26.17 -13.98 0.96
N SER A 142 -26.24 -14.53 2.17
CA SER A 142 -27.36 -14.34 3.10
C SER A 142 -27.43 -12.89 3.59
N LEU A 143 -26.29 -12.28 3.92
CA LEU A 143 -26.22 -10.87 4.32
C LEU A 143 -26.69 -9.94 3.19
N ILE A 144 -26.31 -10.23 1.94
CA ILE A 144 -26.80 -9.50 0.76
C ILE A 144 -28.31 -9.66 0.60
N ALA A 145 -28.84 -10.88 0.73
CA ALA A 145 -30.27 -11.14 0.61
C ALA A 145 -31.11 -10.42 1.68
N GLU A 146 -30.53 -10.17 2.85
CA GLU A 146 -31.13 -9.42 3.96
C GLU A 146 -30.90 -7.90 3.88
N GLY A 147 -30.18 -7.42 2.86
CA GLY A 147 -29.84 -6.00 2.73
C GLY A 147 -28.78 -5.50 3.72
N LYS A 148 -28.03 -6.41 4.37
CA LYS A 148 -27.00 -6.10 5.37
C LYS A 148 -25.63 -5.82 4.75
N TYR A 149 -25.57 -4.92 3.78
CA TYR A 149 -24.34 -4.64 3.03
C TYR A 149 -23.24 -3.99 3.89
N LYS A 150 -23.60 -3.13 4.83
CA LYS A 150 -22.65 -2.49 5.75
C LYS A 150 -21.93 -3.47 6.66
N ALA A 151 -22.59 -4.56 7.07
CA ALA A 151 -21.96 -5.60 7.88
C ALA A 151 -20.80 -6.27 7.13
N ILE A 152 -20.97 -6.51 5.82
CA ILE A 152 -19.92 -7.08 4.95
C ILE A 152 -18.75 -6.10 4.82
N VAL A 153 -19.03 -4.80 4.67
CA VAL A 153 -17.99 -3.78 4.54
C VAL A 153 -17.24 -3.57 5.86
N SER A 154 -17.93 -3.57 6.99
CA SER A 154 -17.31 -3.55 8.32
C SER A 154 -16.42 -4.78 8.54
N ALA A 155 -16.90 -5.99 8.21
CA ALA A 155 -16.10 -7.21 8.28
C ALA A 155 -14.86 -7.17 7.38
N LEU A 156 -14.87 -6.42 6.28
CA LEU A 156 -13.70 -6.22 5.44
C LEU A 156 -12.71 -5.23 6.05
N LEU A 157 -13.20 -4.08 6.51
CA LEU A 157 -12.34 -2.93 6.83
C LEU A 157 -11.86 -2.90 8.28
N ASP A 158 -12.69 -3.38 9.21
CA ASP A 158 -12.47 -3.21 10.64
C ASP A 158 -11.61 -4.31 11.27
N VAL A 159 -11.03 -3.98 12.42
CA VAL A 159 -10.18 -4.87 13.22
C VAL A 159 -10.90 -6.14 13.71
N SER A 160 -12.23 -6.14 13.76
CA SER A 160 -13.05 -7.30 14.14
C SER A 160 -13.09 -8.36 13.04
N GLY A 161 -12.87 -7.96 11.78
CA GLY A 161 -12.81 -8.86 10.63
C GLY A 161 -11.42 -8.89 10.00
N LEU A 162 -11.33 -8.61 8.70
CA LEU A 162 -10.08 -8.71 7.95
C LEU A 162 -9.11 -7.55 8.21
N ASN A 163 -9.58 -6.45 8.78
CA ASN A 163 -8.78 -5.25 9.08
C ASN A 163 -8.13 -4.60 7.84
N TYR A 164 -8.69 -4.79 6.64
CA TYR A 164 -8.09 -4.30 5.40
C TYR A 164 -8.06 -2.77 5.33
N GLY A 165 -8.86 -2.08 6.16
CA GLY A 165 -8.85 -0.63 6.29
C GLY A 165 -7.54 -0.06 6.84
N PHE A 166 -6.86 -0.83 7.70
CA PHE A 166 -5.65 -0.40 8.42
C PHE A 166 -4.39 -1.12 7.98
N LEU A 167 -4.50 -2.27 7.32
CA LEU A 167 -3.34 -3.01 6.82
C LEU A 167 -2.68 -2.32 5.61
N PRO A 168 -1.35 -2.42 5.47
CA PRO A 168 -0.63 -1.99 4.27
C PRO A 168 -0.94 -2.93 3.10
N LYS A 169 -0.92 -2.40 1.88
CA LYS A 169 -1.25 -3.16 0.64
C LYS A 169 -0.42 -4.41 0.45
N GLY A 170 0.79 -4.42 0.99
CA GLY A 170 1.69 -5.57 1.01
C GLY A 170 1.05 -6.83 1.57
N LEU A 171 0.20 -6.68 2.58
CA LEU A 171 -0.40 -7.78 3.35
C LEU A 171 -1.80 -8.17 2.86
N LEU A 172 -2.33 -7.46 1.87
CA LEU A 172 -3.67 -7.73 1.34
C LEU A 172 -3.63 -8.76 0.23
N LYS A 173 -4.59 -9.68 0.22
CA LYS A 173 -4.80 -10.62 -0.89
C LYS A 173 -5.41 -9.90 -2.09
N PHE A 174 -4.65 -9.79 -3.18
CA PHE A 174 -5.13 -9.23 -4.46
C PHE A 174 -5.05 -10.20 -5.62
N HIS A 175 -4.26 -11.26 -5.50
CA HIS A 175 -4.00 -12.16 -6.60
C HIS A 175 -4.77 -13.46 -6.39
N LYS A 176 -5.67 -13.79 -7.32
CA LYS A 176 -6.46 -15.02 -7.33
C LYS A 176 -5.98 -15.88 -8.51
N TYR A 177 -5.53 -17.09 -8.19
CA TYR A 177 -5.18 -18.14 -9.14
C TYR A 177 -6.15 -19.32 -8.94
N GLU A 178 -6.19 -20.25 -9.89
CA GLU A 178 -7.11 -21.40 -9.86
C GLU A 178 -7.15 -22.13 -8.51
N ASN A 179 -5.99 -22.29 -7.87
CA ASN A 179 -5.86 -23.11 -6.66
C ASN A 179 -5.48 -22.32 -5.38
N ARG A 180 -5.35 -20.99 -5.45
CA ARG A 180 -4.93 -20.19 -4.29
C ARG A 180 -5.07 -18.69 -4.50
N THR A 181 -5.00 -17.98 -3.39
CA THR A 181 -4.95 -16.52 -3.32
C THR A 181 -3.64 -16.08 -2.68
N ARG A 182 -3.13 -14.91 -3.05
CA ARG A 182 -1.85 -14.40 -2.54
C ARG A 182 -1.90 -12.94 -2.18
N THR A 183 -1.13 -12.62 -1.15
CA THR A 183 -0.79 -11.25 -0.79
C THR A 183 0.15 -10.61 -1.82
N SER A 184 0.23 -9.27 -1.83
CA SER A 184 1.21 -8.57 -2.68
C SER A 184 2.66 -8.94 -2.32
N VAL A 185 2.96 -9.17 -1.04
CA VAL A 185 4.28 -9.62 -0.58
C VAL A 185 4.66 -10.97 -1.18
N GLU A 186 3.73 -11.91 -1.22
CA GLU A 186 3.97 -13.22 -1.83
C GLU A 186 4.31 -13.12 -3.31
N GLU A 187 3.67 -12.22 -4.07
CA GLU A 187 4.04 -11.99 -5.47
C GLU A 187 5.46 -11.44 -5.62
N HIS A 188 5.94 -10.62 -4.67
CA HIS A 188 7.33 -10.17 -4.71
C HIS A 188 8.34 -11.30 -4.44
N LEU A 189 7.97 -12.31 -3.64
CA LEU A 189 8.79 -13.53 -3.50
C LEU A 189 8.87 -14.25 -4.85
N VAL A 190 7.73 -14.44 -5.52
CA VAL A 190 7.65 -15.08 -6.84
C VAL A 190 8.51 -14.35 -7.86
N GLU A 191 8.29 -13.04 -8.01
CA GLU A 191 9.05 -12.22 -8.94
C GLU A 191 10.56 -12.29 -8.63
N GLY A 192 10.93 -12.23 -7.35
CA GLY A 192 12.31 -12.39 -6.92
C GLY A 192 12.92 -13.72 -7.40
N ALA A 193 12.22 -14.83 -7.20
CA ALA A 193 12.68 -16.14 -7.67
C ALA A 193 12.75 -16.27 -9.20
N LEU A 194 11.91 -15.55 -9.93
CA LEU A 194 11.86 -15.63 -11.39
C LEU A 194 12.99 -14.84 -12.07
N TYR A 195 13.41 -13.69 -11.52
CA TYR A 195 14.42 -12.86 -12.20
C TYR A 195 15.64 -12.48 -11.34
N ALA A 196 15.58 -12.54 -10.01
CA ALA A 196 16.64 -12.00 -9.13
C ALA A 196 17.56 -13.06 -8.50
N THR A 197 17.42 -14.32 -8.91
CA THR A 197 18.10 -15.49 -8.35
C THR A 197 19.61 -15.56 -8.63
N GLY A 198 20.04 -15.03 -9.78
CA GLY A 198 21.44 -15.11 -10.21
C GLY A 198 21.99 -16.55 -10.29
N LYS A 199 23.32 -16.68 -10.27
CA LYS A 199 24.02 -17.98 -10.31
C LYS A 199 24.00 -18.74 -8.99
N THR A 200 23.90 -18.04 -7.85
CA THR A 200 23.98 -18.63 -6.50
C THR A 200 22.69 -19.29 -6.03
N LYS A 201 21.58 -19.07 -6.76
CA LYS A 201 20.23 -19.39 -6.32
C LYS A 201 19.73 -18.60 -5.10
N GLU A 202 20.44 -17.54 -4.74
CA GLU A 202 20.06 -16.65 -3.65
C GLU A 202 19.24 -15.47 -4.19
N VAL A 203 18.03 -15.30 -3.66
CA VAL A 203 17.10 -14.24 -4.02
C VAL A 203 17.13 -13.17 -2.94
N ASN A 204 17.67 -12.00 -3.28
CA ASN A 204 17.81 -10.90 -2.33
C ASN A 204 16.68 -9.90 -2.49
N ILE A 205 15.87 -9.74 -1.44
CA ILE A 205 14.74 -8.80 -1.44
C ILE A 205 14.90 -7.85 -0.26
N HIS A 206 14.79 -6.56 -0.54
CA HIS A 206 14.79 -5.52 0.47
C HIS A 206 13.44 -4.79 0.47
N PHE A 207 12.68 -4.93 1.55
CA PHE A 207 11.41 -4.24 1.73
C PHE A 207 11.60 -2.93 2.50
N THR A 208 10.99 -1.84 2.01
CA THR A 208 10.76 -0.66 2.86
C THR A 208 9.35 -0.72 3.42
N VAL A 209 9.23 -0.61 4.74
CA VAL A 209 7.95 -0.73 5.46
C VAL A 209 7.77 0.43 6.43
N SER A 210 6.54 0.73 6.83
CA SER A 210 6.32 1.68 7.93
C SER A 210 6.68 1.01 9.26
N ALA A 211 7.04 1.82 10.26
CA ALA A 211 7.46 1.31 11.56
C ALA A 211 6.36 0.49 12.26
N GLU A 212 5.10 0.90 12.09
CA GLU A 212 3.93 0.28 12.72
C GLU A 212 3.62 -1.12 12.14
N HIS A 213 3.92 -1.35 10.86
CA HIS A 213 3.60 -2.60 10.16
C HIS A 213 4.79 -3.56 10.07
N TYR A 214 5.97 -3.16 10.59
CA TYR A 214 7.20 -3.94 10.48
C TYR A 214 7.05 -5.38 10.96
N GLU A 215 6.46 -5.59 12.14
CA GLU A 215 6.29 -6.94 12.71
C GLU A 215 5.29 -7.79 11.91
N LEU A 216 4.26 -7.18 11.31
CA LEU A 216 3.30 -7.89 10.46
C LEU A 216 3.97 -8.42 9.18
N PHE A 217 4.79 -7.59 8.52
CA PHE A 217 5.58 -8.03 7.36
C PHE A 217 6.56 -9.13 7.71
N LYS A 218 7.30 -8.98 8.82
CA LYS A 218 8.26 -9.98 9.28
C LYS A 218 7.58 -11.31 9.55
N THR A 219 6.40 -11.29 10.19
CA THR A 219 5.60 -12.49 10.48
C THR A 219 5.14 -13.18 9.20
N LEU A 220 4.49 -12.45 8.28
CA LEU A 220 4.02 -13.03 7.02
C LEU A 220 5.18 -13.59 6.18
N ILE A 221 6.30 -12.87 6.10
CA ILE A 221 7.45 -13.33 5.34
C ILE A 221 8.05 -14.59 5.96
N ALA A 222 8.19 -14.66 7.29
CA ALA A 222 8.66 -15.87 7.96
C ALA A 222 7.74 -17.07 7.70
N GLU A 223 6.42 -16.86 7.71
CA GLU A 223 5.42 -17.89 7.41
C GLU A 223 5.53 -18.40 5.97
N LYS A 224 5.70 -17.51 4.99
CA LYS A 224 5.66 -17.88 3.56
C LYS A 224 7.01 -18.34 3.02
N THR A 225 8.13 -17.84 3.52
CA THR A 225 9.46 -18.04 2.90
C THR A 225 9.79 -19.52 2.68
N ALA A 226 9.47 -20.40 3.64
CA ALA A 226 9.77 -21.84 3.52
C ALA A 226 9.03 -22.50 2.34
N ASP A 227 7.75 -22.17 2.13
CA ASP A 227 6.96 -22.72 1.01
C ASP A 227 7.52 -22.25 -0.34
N TYR A 228 7.81 -20.94 -0.46
CA TYR A 228 8.33 -20.37 -1.71
C TYR A 228 9.78 -20.83 -1.99
N THR A 229 10.60 -21.03 -0.97
CA THR A 229 11.95 -21.62 -1.09
C THR A 229 11.86 -23.00 -1.74
N LYS A 230 11.02 -23.88 -1.17
CA LYS A 230 10.81 -25.24 -1.69
C LYS A 230 10.23 -25.23 -3.10
N ARG A 231 9.25 -24.35 -3.35
CA ARG A 231 8.55 -24.27 -4.63
C ARG A 231 9.45 -23.85 -5.79
N TYR A 232 10.34 -22.90 -5.56
CA TYR A 232 11.19 -22.34 -6.62
C TYR A 232 12.63 -22.88 -6.60
N GLY A 233 13.02 -23.62 -5.56
CA GLY A 233 14.37 -24.17 -5.42
C GLY A 233 15.43 -23.07 -5.30
N VAL A 234 15.11 -22.03 -4.52
CA VAL A 234 15.94 -20.84 -4.27
C VAL A 234 16.03 -20.58 -2.77
N ASP A 235 17.06 -19.88 -2.34
CA ASP A 235 17.23 -19.42 -0.97
C ASP A 235 16.92 -17.92 -0.90
N TYR A 236 16.08 -17.48 0.02
CA TYR A 236 15.74 -16.07 0.16
C TYR A 236 16.58 -15.38 1.24
N ASP A 237 17.22 -14.26 0.88
CA ASP A 237 17.77 -13.30 1.82
C ASP A 237 16.90 -12.04 1.82
N ILE A 238 16.09 -11.90 2.89
CA ILE A 238 15.09 -10.84 3.00
C ILE A 238 15.49 -9.89 4.11
N SER A 239 15.60 -8.61 3.74
CA SER A 239 15.93 -7.52 4.66
C SER A 239 14.87 -6.43 4.61
N PHE A 240 14.90 -5.58 5.63
CA PHE A 240 13.92 -4.52 5.81
C PHE A 240 14.59 -3.21 6.17
N SER A 241 14.01 -2.11 5.73
CA SER A 241 14.24 -0.79 6.30
C SER A 241 12.93 -0.12 6.66
N LYS A 242 12.97 0.75 7.66
CA LYS A 242 11.81 1.55 8.08
C LYS A 242 11.86 2.89 7.35
N GLN A 243 10.72 3.32 6.82
CA GLN A 243 10.60 4.68 6.29
C GLN A 243 10.91 5.69 7.41
N LYS A 244 11.70 6.72 7.09
CA LYS A 244 12.08 7.74 8.07
C LYS A 244 10.88 8.62 8.39
N SER A 245 10.54 8.75 9.67
CA SER A 245 9.50 9.66 10.17
C SER A 245 9.72 11.13 9.79
N SER A 246 10.96 11.49 9.42
CA SER A 246 11.31 12.84 8.95
C SER A 246 10.72 13.16 7.57
N THR A 247 10.14 12.18 6.89
CA THR A 247 9.48 12.34 5.59
C THR A 247 7.97 12.49 5.70
N ASP A 248 7.41 12.36 6.90
CA ASP A 248 5.98 12.45 7.12
C ASP A 248 5.49 13.88 6.86
N THR A 249 4.28 14.00 6.31
CA THR A 249 3.65 15.29 5.99
C THR A 249 2.66 15.66 7.09
N ILE A 250 2.69 16.90 7.57
CA ILE A 250 1.71 17.38 8.54
C ILE A 250 0.31 17.33 7.94
N ALA A 251 -0.64 16.76 8.68
CA ALA A 251 -2.04 16.85 8.32
C ALA A 251 -2.54 18.27 8.56
N ALA A 252 -3.32 18.80 7.64
CA ALA A 252 -3.94 20.12 7.76
C ALA A 252 -5.47 20.02 7.68
N GLY A 253 -6.16 20.89 8.43
CA GLY A 253 -7.60 21.08 8.33
C GLY A 253 -8.00 21.78 7.02
N ALA A 254 -9.30 21.91 6.78
CA ALA A 254 -9.84 22.60 5.60
C ALA A 254 -9.41 24.09 5.52
N ASP A 255 -9.04 24.68 6.66
CA ASP A 255 -8.52 26.04 6.79
C ASP A 255 -6.99 26.14 6.60
N ASN A 256 -6.33 25.03 6.23
CA ASN A 256 -4.88 24.87 6.12
C ASN A 256 -4.11 25.12 7.43
N THR A 257 -4.76 24.97 8.59
CA THR A 257 -4.08 24.95 9.88
C THR A 257 -3.68 23.52 10.26
N PRO A 258 -2.62 23.33 11.10
CA PRO A 258 -2.25 22.00 11.57
C PRO A 258 -3.42 21.25 12.21
N PHE A 259 -3.74 20.07 11.68
CA PHE A 259 -4.72 19.19 12.29
C PHE A 259 -4.14 18.56 13.56
N ARG A 260 -4.95 18.56 14.62
CA ARG A 260 -4.58 18.02 15.93
C ARG A 260 -5.57 16.96 16.37
N ASP A 261 -5.05 15.90 16.97
CA ASP A 261 -5.83 14.90 17.70
C ASP A 261 -5.33 14.86 19.13
N ASN A 262 -6.23 15.08 20.10
CA ASN A 262 -5.91 15.23 21.53
C ASN A 262 -4.71 16.18 21.76
N ASP A 263 -4.77 17.37 21.16
CA ASP A 263 -3.74 18.43 21.17
C ASP A 263 -2.39 18.09 20.51
N ARG A 264 -2.20 16.87 19.98
CA ARG A 264 -0.96 16.46 19.29
C ARG A 264 -1.06 16.69 17.79
N LEU A 265 0.05 17.09 17.16
CA LEU A 265 0.13 17.19 15.70
C LEU A 265 -0.05 15.82 15.04
N VAL A 266 -0.86 15.77 13.99
CA VAL A 266 -1.08 14.56 13.19
C VAL A 266 -0.23 14.61 11.92
N PHE A 267 0.38 13.48 11.56
CA PHE A 267 1.22 13.33 10.38
C PHE A 267 0.74 12.16 9.52
N ARG A 268 0.99 12.20 8.22
CA ARG A 268 0.61 11.19 7.21
C ARG A 268 1.73 10.89 6.24
#